data_AF-A0A7L5YAX2-F1
#
_entry.id   AF-A0A7L5YAX2-F1
#
_cell.length_a   1.000
_cell.length_b   1.000
_cell.length_c   1.000
_cell.angle_alpha   90.00
_cell.angle_beta   90.00
_cell.angle_gamma   90.00
#
_symmetry.space_group_name_H-M   'P 1'
#
loop_
_entity.id
_entity.type
_entity.pdbx_description
1 polymer ?
#
loop_
_entity_poly.entity_id
_entity_poly.type
_entity_poly.pdbx_seq_one_letter_code
_entity_poly.pdbx_strand_id
1 'polypeptide(L)'
;MSKLRAVSLFSNCGAGDVGYREAGFRFDVMAELDPRRLDVCLLNHPGAEGVPGDLRKTWQTVIKNTAPARESAPCPAVRMPTLPRHELCAIGHGQS
;
A
#
# COMPACT_ATOMS: atom_id res chain seq x y z
N MET A 1 10.03 9.45 16.11
CA MET A 1 9.28 9.94 14.93
C MET A 1 7.95 9.21 14.87
N SER A 2 6.84 9.90 14.63
CA SER A 2 5.53 9.27 14.40
C SER A 2 5.53 8.58 13.03
N LYS A 3 5.21 7.29 12.98
CA LYS A 3 5.10 6.54 11.71
C LYS A 3 3.96 7.11 10.85
N LEU A 4 4.16 7.18 9.54
CA LEU A 4 3.13 7.64 8.59
C LEU A 4 2.04 6.58 8.46
N ARG A 5 0.78 6.94 8.70
CA ARG A 5 -0.35 5.99 8.63
C ARG A 5 -0.78 5.78 7.19
N ALA A 6 -1.09 4.54 6.81
CA ALA A 6 -1.46 4.17 5.46
C ALA A 6 -2.56 3.11 5.41
N VAL A 7 -3.19 3.03 4.24
CA VAL A 7 -4.16 2.01 3.86
C VAL A 7 -3.70 1.39 2.56
N SER A 8 -3.68 0.06 2.48
CA SER A 8 -3.42 -0.65 1.23
C SER A 8 -4.74 -1.10 0.63
N LEU A 9 -5.15 -0.54 -0.51
CA LEU A 9 -6.47 -0.78 -1.13
C LEU A 9 -6.50 -2.02 -2.03
N PHE A 10 -5.33 -2.42 -2.54
CA PHE A 10 -5.12 -3.57 -3.42
C PHE A 10 -3.88 -4.33 -2.95
N SER A 11 -3.94 -4.77 -1.69
CA SER A 11 -2.76 -5.18 -0.93
C SER A 11 -2.07 -6.43 -1.46
N ASN A 12 -2.74 -7.23 -2.29
CA ASN A 12 -2.26 -8.50 -2.81
C ASN A 12 -1.79 -9.40 -1.65
N CYS A 13 -0.54 -9.88 -1.66
CA CYS A 13 0.08 -10.60 -0.56
C CYS A 13 0.89 -9.69 0.40
N GLY A 14 0.78 -8.36 0.27
CA GLY A 14 1.49 -7.39 1.12
C GLY A 14 2.96 -7.17 0.80
N ALA A 15 3.48 -7.74 -0.30
CA ALA A 15 4.91 -7.69 -0.64
C ALA A 15 5.42 -6.26 -0.92
N GLY A 16 4.66 -5.46 -1.67
CA GLY A 16 5.00 -4.05 -1.92
C GLY A 16 4.92 -3.19 -0.65
N ASP A 17 3.96 -3.51 0.22
CA ASP A 17 3.71 -2.80 1.47
C ASP A 17 4.84 -2.98 2.49
N VAL A 18 5.60 -4.09 2.42
CA VAL A 18 6.81 -4.29 3.24
C VAL A 18 7.82 -3.18 3.00
N GLY A 19 8.07 -2.79 1.75
CA GLY A 19 9.00 -1.69 1.44
C GLY A 19 8.57 -0.36 2.05
N TYR A 20 7.27 -0.03 2.00
CA TYR A 20 6.73 1.16 2.64
C TYR A 20 6.84 1.08 4.18
N ARG A 21 6.61 -0.09 4.77
CA ARG A 21 6.80 -0.28 6.22
C ARG A 21 8.25 0.00 6.64
N GLU A 22 9.23 -0.51 5.90
CA GLU A 22 10.65 -0.22 6.15
C GLU A 22 10.99 1.27 5.95
N ALA A 23 10.27 1.96 5.06
CA ALA A 23 10.36 3.41 4.88
C ALA A 23 9.65 4.23 5.99
N GLY A 24 9.10 3.60 7.01
CA GLY A 24 8.50 4.26 8.18
C GLY A 24 6.97 4.40 8.13
N PHE A 25 6.30 3.72 7.20
CA PHE A 25 4.84 3.65 7.18
C PHE A 25 4.30 2.60 8.16
N ARG A 26 3.10 2.84 8.67
CA ARG A 26 2.29 1.87 9.40
C ARG A 26 0.97 1.70 8.65
N PHE A 27 0.69 0.48 8.21
CA PHE A 27 -0.60 0.16 7.61
C PHE A 27 -1.62 -0.13 8.70
N ASP A 28 -2.75 0.56 8.65
CA ASP A 28 -3.88 0.35 9.55
C ASP A 28 -4.88 -0.64 8.96
N VAL A 29 -5.05 -0.61 7.63
CA VAL A 29 -6.01 -1.43 6.90
C VAL A 29 -5.36 -2.03 5.65
N MET A 30 -5.58 -3.32 5.44
CA MET A 30 -5.25 -4.07 4.23
C MET A 30 -6.54 -4.55 3.57
N ALA A 31 -6.90 -3.97 2.43
CA ALA A 31 -8.03 -4.42 1.64
C ALA A 31 -7.55 -5.30 0.49
N GLU A 32 -8.24 -6.42 0.27
CA GLU A 32 -7.95 -7.33 -0.85
C GLU A 32 -9.19 -8.12 -1.25
N LEU A 33 -9.34 -8.34 -2.56
CA LEU A 33 -10.46 -9.07 -3.14
C LEU A 33 -10.44 -10.57 -2.80
N ASP A 34 -9.26 -11.20 -2.90
CA ASP A 34 -9.11 -12.64 -2.62
C ASP A 34 -8.68 -12.85 -1.16
N PRO A 35 -9.50 -13.53 -0.33
CA PRO A 35 -9.18 -13.74 1.08
C PRO A 35 -7.89 -14.53 1.31
N ARG A 36 -7.51 -15.44 0.40
CA ARG A 36 -6.25 -16.21 0.54
C ARG A 36 -5.02 -15.32 0.38
N ARG A 37 -5.12 -14.29 -0.47
CA ARG A 37 -4.04 -13.30 -0.62
C ARG A 37 -3.99 -12.38 0.59
N LEU A 38 -5.16 -12.00 1.12
CA LEU A 38 -5.26 -11.25 2.35
C LEU A 38 -4.62 -11.98 3.53
N ASP A 39 -4.85 -13.29 3.68
CA ASP A 39 -4.23 -14.08 4.74
C ASP A 39 -2.70 -13.97 4.72
N VAL A 40 -2.08 -14.06 3.54
CA VAL A 40 -0.64 -13.86 3.36
C VAL A 40 -0.23 -12.41 3.67
N CYS A 41 -1.04 -11.43 3.25
CA CYS A 41 -0.80 -10.02 3.53
C CYS A 41 -0.76 -9.72 5.04
N LEU A 42 -1.65 -10.32 5.82
CA LEU A 42 -1.72 -10.13 7.27
C LEU A 42 -0.54 -10.77 8.02
N LEU A 43 0.06 -11.84 7.49
CA LEU A 43 1.33 -12.37 8.02
C LEU A 43 2.46 -11.34 7.89
N ASN A 44 2.46 -10.58 6.79
CA ASN A 44 3.43 -9.51 6.57
C ASN A 44 3.11 -8.25 7.39
N HIS A 45 1.84 -8.02 7.74
CA HIS A 45 1.40 -6.80 8.44
C HIS A 45 0.47 -7.12 9.61
N PRO A 46 0.98 -7.74 10.69
CA PRO A 46 0.15 -8.31 11.76
C PRO A 46 -0.59 -7.28 12.62
N GLY A 47 -0.25 -5.99 12.49
CA GLY A 47 -0.93 -4.89 13.20
C GLY A 47 -2.00 -4.17 12.38
N ALA A 48 -2.28 -4.64 11.16
CA ALA A 48 -3.28 -4.07 10.26
C ALA A 48 -4.58 -4.89 10.30
N GLU A 49 -5.70 -4.22 10.08
CA GLU A 49 -7.01 -4.86 9.94
C GLU A 49 -7.24 -5.28 8.48
N GLY A 50 -7.59 -6.54 8.27
CA GLY A 50 -7.91 -7.08 6.95
C GLY A 50 -9.36 -6.82 6.54
N VAL A 51 -9.59 -6.26 5.36
CA VAL A 51 -10.91 -6.09 4.77
C VAL A 51 -11.01 -6.90 3.47
N PRO A 52 -11.58 -8.12 3.51
CA PRO A 52 -11.71 -8.95 2.32
C PRO A 52 -12.87 -8.48 1.43
N GLY A 53 -12.73 -8.71 0.13
CA GLY A 53 -13.80 -8.57 -0.86
C GLY A 53 -13.68 -7.34 -1.76
N ASP A 54 -14.71 -7.16 -2.59
CA ASP A 54 -14.74 -6.08 -3.60
C ASP A 54 -14.79 -4.70 -2.95
N LEU A 55 -13.73 -3.92 -3.17
CA LEU A 55 -13.59 -2.58 -2.60
C LEU A 55 -14.75 -1.64 -2.96
N ARG A 56 -15.40 -1.84 -4.10
CA ARG A 56 -16.60 -1.06 -4.48
C ARG A 56 -17.75 -1.23 -3.48
N LYS A 57 -17.74 -2.32 -2.72
CA LYS A 57 -18.73 -2.66 -1.69
C LYS A 57 -18.20 -2.51 -0.26
N THR A 58 -16.88 -2.59 -0.07
CA THR A 58 -16.25 -2.62 1.27
C THR A 58 -15.53 -1.31 1.64
N TRP A 59 -15.50 -0.32 0.74
CA TRP A 59 -14.78 0.95 0.99
C TRP A 59 -15.24 1.69 2.24
N GLN A 60 -16.53 1.62 2.62
CA GLN A 60 -16.99 2.26 3.85
C GLN A 60 -16.35 1.65 5.09
N THR A 61 -16.18 0.32 5.10
CA THR A 61 -15.46 -0.40 6.17
C THR A 61 -14.01 0.03 6.21
N VAL A 62 -13.35 0.10 5.04
CA VAL A 62 -11.96 0.59 4.94
C VAL A 62 -11.83 1.99 5.55
N ILE A 63 -12.66 2.95 5.14
CA ILE A 63 -12.61 4.32 5.66
C ILE A 63 -12.87 4.37 7.17
N LYS A 64 -13.88 3.64 7.66
CA LYS A 64 -14.21 3.55 9.08
C LYS A 64 -13.01 3.05 9.89
N ASN A 65 -12.30 2.05 9.37
CA ASN A 65 -11.18 1.41 10.05
C ASN A 65 -9.86 2.21 9.92
N THR A 66 -9.82 3.17 9.00
CA THR A 66 -8.66 4.04 8.75
C THR A 66 -8.63 5.27 9.67
N ALA A 67 -9.79 5.80 10.08
CA ALA A 67 -9.91 7.13 10.68
C ALA A 67 -9.24 7.25 12.06
N PRO A 68 -8.30 8.20 12.26
CA PRO A 68 -8.07 8.84 13.55
C PRO A 68 -8.91 10.11 13.69
N ALA A 69 -9.26 10.49 14.93
CA ALA A 69 -9.84 11.79 15.23
C ALA A 69 -9.05 12.93 14.53
N ARG A 70 -9.75 13.69 13.67
CA ARG A 70 -9.42 15.00 13.08
C ARG A 70 -7.98 15.51 13.26
N GLU A 71 -7.23 15.55 12.16
CA GLU A 71 -6.52 16.73 11.61
C GLU A 71 -5.82 16.29 10.31
N SER A 72 -6.37 16.67 9.16
CA SER A 72 -5.74 16.44 7.85
C SER A 72 -4.76 17.57 7.56
N ALA A 73 -3.48 17.38 7.85
CA ALA A 73 -2.45 18.19 7.21
C ALA A 73 -2.32 17.76 5.74
N PRO A 74 -2.27 18.69 4.76
CA PRO A 74 -2.17 18.33 3.35
C PRO A 74 -0.85 17.59 3.07
N CYS A 75 -0.96 16.44 2.40
CA CYS A 75 0.19 15.64 1.99
C CYS A 75 1.00 16.42 0.93
N PRO A 76 2.31 16.70 1.14
CA PRO A 76 3.12 17.31 0.11
C PRO A 76 3.26 16.33 -1.06
N ALA A 77 2.94 16.79 -2.28
CA ALA A 77 3.04 16.00 -3.49
C ALA A 77 4.44 15.39 -3.62
N VAL A 78 4.52 14.06 -3.63
CA VAL A 78 5.75 13.33 -3.95
C VAL A 78 6.10 13.64 -5.39
N ARG A 79 7.14 14.47 -5.62
CA ARG A 79 7.71 14.66 -6.95
C ARG A 79 8.39 13.37 -7.36
N MET A 80 7.82 12.66 -8.33
CA MET A 80 8.50 11.60 -9.05
C MET A 80 9.77 12.17 -9.70
N PRO A 81 10.95 11.55 -9.54
CA PRO A 81 12.13 11.95 -10.31
C PRO A 81 11.84 11.65 -11.79
N THR A 82 11.84 12.69 -12.61
CA THR A 82 11.79 12.54 -14.07
C THR A 82 13.12 11.96 -14.52
N LEU A 83 13.16 10.65 -14.78
CA LEU A 83 14.28 10.05 -15.50
C LEU A 83 14.26 10.55 -16.96
N PRO A 84 15.41 11.02 -17.50
CA PRO A 84 15.49 11.45 -18.89
C PRO A 84 15.24 10.27 -19.82
N ARG A 85 14.50 10.51 -20.91
CA ARG A 85 14.05 9.52 -21.91
C ARG A 85 15.15 8.67 -22.57
N HIS A 86 16.44 8.95 -22.32
CA HIS A 86 17.54 8.27 -23.00
C HIS A 86 17.99 6.96 -22.35
N GLU A 87 17.55 6.61 -21.14
CA GLU A 87 17.96 5.35 -20.47
C GLU A 87 16.92 4.21 -20.55
N LEU A 88 15.77 4.42 -21.21
CA LEU A 88 14.77 3.36 -21.38
C LEU A 88 15.18 2.26 -22.39
N CYS A 89 16.28 2.43 -23.14
CA CYS A 89 16.67 1.49 -24.19
C CYS A 89 17.53 0.30 -23.68
N ALA A 90 17.97 0.29 -22.42
CA ALA A 90 18.97 -0.69 -21.95
C ALA A 90 18.41 -1.95 -21.26
N ILE A 91 17.08 -2.14 -21.18
CA ILE A 91 16.46 -3.25 -20.41
C ILE A 91 15.76 -4.28 -21.31
N GLY A 92 16.15 -4.36 -22.59
CA GLY A 92 15.61 -5.37 -23.48
C GLY A 92 16.58 -5.68 -24.60
N HIS A 93 17.53 -6.57 -24.36
CA HIS A 93 18.10 -7.56 -25.28
C HIS A 93 19.30 -8.23 -24.62
N GLY A 94 19.03 -9.26 -23.83
CA GLY A 94 20.01 -10.28 -23.43
C GLY A 94 19.48 -11.64 -23.86
N GLN A 95 19.69 -12.00 -25.13
CA GLN A 95 19.63 -13.38 -25.59
C GLN A 95 21.03 -13.78 -26.09
N SER A 96 21.49 -14.91 -25.55
CA SER A 96 22.58 -15.81 -25.98
C SER A 96 23.98 -15.24 -26.20
#